data_AF-A0A2H3FPA6-F1
#
_entry.id   AF-A0A2H3FPA6-F1
#
_cell.length_a   1.000
_cell.length_b   1.000
_cell.length_c   1.000
_cell.angle_alpha   90.00
_cell.angle_beta   90.00
_cell.angle_gamma   90.00
#
_symmetry.space_group_name_H-M   'P 1'
#
loop_
_entity.id
_entity.type
_entity.pdbx_description
1 polymer ?
#
loop_
_entity_poly.entity_id
_entity_poly.type
_entity_poly.pdbx_seq_one_letter_code
_entity_poly.pdbx_strand_id
1 'polypeptide(L)'
;MHMLFPVVSVRMGNNPAQVLPTDVKDLFTSIDDIVEDHIRVFPSEIHEDVEAIIPRAKKKNDWFRPAQVASQQSATEDETSFPRSRKPKSALEVALHELDFLRDIVNTAQDCKDYIRAEVSWTIQVHQPLLQHSLAGHASVQVEPSLTASILSPFSAATSGRGGGNVIENKMIDFCLTLWLNDGKPHRLLDERNAKAVAADLKLISAIADKVWSQPPDAQSVNQTGYPPLQFAPIACNIETKTSSVQQDGELQLSVWTAAWYQRMNMFVPERIAQHGIITLPLLYIIGHDWKLSFACWRGNTIEIIGPLALGDTTTLLGTYTIVAVLRKIGDWITTVYRDWTEKMFLQQ
;
A
#
# COMPACT_ATOMS: atom_id res chain seq x y z
N MET A 1 8.38 -25.30 -17.54
CA MET A 1 9.65 -24.55 -17.38
C MET A 1 9.33 -23.33 -16.54
N HIS A 2 9.68 -23.32 -15.26
CA HIS A 2 9.45 -22.15 -14.39
C HIS A 2 10.36 -21.03 -14.89
N MET A 3 9.79 -19.98 -15.49
CA MET A 3 10.54 -18.80 -15.87
C MET A 3 10.78 -17.95 -14.62
N LEU A 4 12.03 -17.92 -14.19
CA LEU A 4 12.55 -17.02 -13.18
C LEU A 4 12.86 -15.69 -13.87
N PHE A 5 12.09 -14.64 -13.56
CA PHE A 5 12.35 -13.31 -14.08
C PHE A 5 13.48 -12.67 -13.25
N PRO A 6 14.63 -12.32 -13.86
CA PRO A 6 15.70 -11.64 -13.15
C PRO A 6 15.20 -10.31 -12.56
N VAL A 7 15.55 -10.05 -11.30
CA VAL A 7 15.29 -8.77 -10.64
C VAL A 7 16.56 -7.92 -10.70
N VAL A 8 16.43 -6.68 -11.18
CA VAL A 8 17.53 -5.74 -11.33
C VAL A 8 17.19 -4.42 -10.65
N SER A 9 18.09 -3.92 -9.80
CA SER A 9 17.92 -2.60 -9.21
C SER A 9 18.34 -1.51 -10.20
N VAL A 10 17.50 -0.50 -10.36
CA VAL A 10 17.70 0.64 -11.26
C VAL A 10 17.63 1.92 -10.45
N ARG A 11 18.61 2.81 -10.64
CA ARG A 11 18.57 4.14 -10.01
C ARG A 11 17.53 5.00 -10.70
N MET A 12 16.75 5.74 -9.90
CA MET A 12 15.75 6.69 -10.42
C MET A 12 16.37 7.79 -11.31
N GLY A 13 17.57 8.25 -10.95
CA GLY A 13 18.28 9.31 -11.67
C GLY A 13 17.60 10.68 -11.56
N ASN A 14 18.03 11.63 -12.38
CA ASN A 14 17.54 13.03 -12.34
C ASN A 14 16.29 13.24 -13.21
N ASN A 15 15.85 12.24 -13.98
CA ASN A 15 14.63 12.32 -14.80
C ASN A 15 13.78 11.05 -14.61
N PRO A 16 13.10 10.92 -13.46
CA PRO A 16 12.26 9.77 -13.12
C PRO A 16 11.21 9.44 -14.19
N ALA A 17 10.68 10.46 -14.88
CA ALA A 17 9.67 10.30 -15.92
C ALA A 17 10.15 9.52 -17.16
N GLN A 18 11.47 9.37 -17.36
CA GLN A 18 12.04 8.56 -18.44
C GLN A 18 12.15 7.07 -18.08
N VAL A 19 12.31 6.74 -16.80
CA VAL A 19 12.51 5.35 -16.35
C VAL A 19 11.20 4.72 -15.87
N LEU A 20 10.28 5.51 -15.31
CA LEU A 20 9.01 5.01 -14.79
C LEU A 20 8.00 4.71 -15.91
N PRO A 21 7.29 3.57 -15.85
CA PRO A 21 6.19 3.28 -16.76
C PRO A 21 5.01 4.23 -16.55
N THR A 22 4.15 4.35 -17.57
CA THR A 22 3.07 5.36 -17.60
C THR A 22 2.02 5.20 -16.50
N ASP A 23 1.82 3.99 -16.01
CA ASP A 23 0.86 3.65 -14.97
C ASP A 23 1.19 4.25 -13.58
N VAL A 24 2.43 4.68 -13.35
CA VAL A 24 2.86 5.30 -12.08
C VAL A 24 3.40 6.72 -12.23
N LYS A 25 3.40 7.32 -13.43
CA LYS A 25 3.94 8.67 -13.63
C LYS A 25 3.21 9.72 -12.82
N ASP A 26 1.88 9.73 -12.88
CA ASP A 26 1.06 10.71 -12.15
C ASP A 26 1.14 10.50 -10.63
N LEU A 27 1.24 9.24 -10.20
CA LEU A 27 1.50 8.89 -8.80
C LEU A 27 2.86 9.45 -8.36
N PHE A 28 3.92 9.21 -9.14
CA PHE A 28 5.25 9.70 -8.85
C PHE A 28 5.28 11.22 -8.76
N THR A 29 4.72 11.94 -9.76
CA THR A 29 4.67 13.41 -9.73
C THR A 29 3.94 13.93 -8.50
N SER A 30 2.81 13.31 -8.13
CA SER A 30 2.09 13.69 -6.91
C SER A 30 2.91 13.46 -5.64
N ILE A 31 3.70 12.39 -5.60
CA ILE A 31 4.59 12.09 -4.47
C ILE A 31 5.77 13.06 -4.43
N ASP A 32 6.37 13.38 -5.56
CA ASP A 32 7.48 14.33 -5.69
C ASP A 32 7.07 15.72 -5.18
N ASP A 33 5.90 16.22 -5.61
CA ASP A 33 5.30 17.47 -5.11
C ASP A 33 5.11 17.47 -3.57
N ILE A 34 4.76 16.31 -2.99
CA ILE A 34 4.56 16.16 -1.54
C ILE A 34 5.90 16.09 -0.80
N VAL A 35 6.88 15.36 -1.33
CA VAL A 35 8.14 15.09 -0.66
C VAL A 35 9.07 16.31 -0.73
N GLU A 36 9.22 16.91 -1.91
CA GLU A 36 10.15 18.01 -2.14
C GLU A 36 9.56 19.36 -1.70
N ASP A 37 8.29 19.60 -2.02
CA ASP A 37 7.64 20.90 -1.83
C ASP A 37 6.59 20.92 -0.70
N HIS A 38 6.26 19.76 -0.13
CA HIS A 38 5.22 19.58 0.89
C HIS A 38 3.84 20.08 0.48
N ILE A 39 3.53 19.99 -0.82
CA ILE A 39 2.26 20.44 -1.38
C ILE A 39 1.09 19.69 -0.71
N ARG A 40 0.17 20.46 -0.11
CA ARG A 40 -1.08 19.97 0.48
C ARG A 40 -0.88 18.85 1.51
N VAL A 41 0.16 18.98 2.33
CA VAL A 41 0.49 18.03 3.40
C VAL A 41 -0.41 18.20 4.63
N PHE A 42 -0.77 19.42 5.03
CA PHE A 42 -1.54 19.68 6.25
C PHE A 42 -3.02 20.00 5.97
N PRO A 43 -3.96 19.67 6.86
CA PRO A 43 -5.32 20.22 6.83
C PRO A 43 -5.30 21.73 7.09
N SER A 44 -6.08 22.50 6.33
CA SER A 44 -6.22 23.95 6.54
C SER A 44 -6.84 24.33 7.88
N GLU A 45 -7.61 23.42 8.47
CA GLU A 45 -8.38 23.64 9.69
C GLU A 45 -7.48 23.86 10.91
N ILE A 46 -6.26 23.30 10.90
CA ILE A 46 -5.28 23.41 11.98
C ILE A 46 -4.10 24.32 11.59
N HIS A 47 -4.34 25.30 10.71
CA HIS A 47 -3.30 26.17 10.19
C HIS A 47 -2.49 26.85 11.31
N GLU A 48 -3.18 27.45 12.28
CA GLU A 48 -2.54 28.13 13.42
C GLU A 48 -1.71 27.18 14.28
N ASP A 49 -2.21 25.97 14.53
CA ASP A 49 -1.47 24.93 15.27
C ASP A 49 -0.19 24.52 14.53
N VAL A 50 -0.27 24.31 13.22
CA VAL A 50 0.88 23.95 12.39
C VAL A 50 1.91 25.09 12.38
N GLU A 51 1.49 26.35 12.25
CA GLU A 51 2.39 27.49 12.30
C GLU A 51 3.08 27.66 13.66
N ALA A 52 2.39 27.31 14.75
CA ALA A 52 2.95 27.35 16.09
C ALA A 52 4.03 26.26 16.30
N ILE A 53 3.80 25.05 15.78
CA ILE A 53 4.73 23.91 15.91
C ILE A 53 5.88 24.04 14.89
N ILE A 54 5.57 24.52 13.69
CA ILE A 54 6.46 24.57 12.52
C ILE A 54 6.48 26.01 11.99
N PRO A 55 7.28 26.92 12.60
CA PRO A 55 7.25 28.35 12.25
C PRO A 55 7.51 28.68 10.77
N ARG A 56 8.21 27.80 10.04
CA ARG A 56 8.45 27.97 8.59
C ARG A 56 7.18 27.79 7.73
N ALA A 57 6.12 27.18 8.26
CA ALA A 57 4.85 26.99 7.55
C ALA A 57 4.11 28.32 7.29
N LYS A 58 4.39 29.38 8.07
CA LYS A 58 3.75 30.72 7.99
C LYS A 58 3.76 31.38 6.61
N LYS A 59 4.69 30.96 5.75
CA LYS A 59 4.87 31.52 4.39
C LYS A 59 4.62 30.49 3.30
N LYS A 60 3.97 29.38 3.65
CA LYS A 60 3.84 28.18 2.82
C LYS A 60 2.37 27.78 2.70
N ASN A 61 1.57 28.66 2.12
CA ASN A 61 0.14 28.39 1.91
C ASN A 61 -0.10 27.10 1.12
N ASP A 62 0.77 26.79 0.17
CA ASP A 62 0.67 25.57 -0.65
C ASP A 62 0.85 24.28 0.16
N TRP A 63 1.36 24.35 1.40
CA TRP A 63 1.43 23.20 2.30
C TRP A 63 0.09 22.76 2.85
N PHE A 64 -0.94 23.61 2.77
CA PHE A 64 -2.25 23.35 3.33
C PHE A 64 -3.22 22.90 2.25
N ARG A 65 -3.93 21.81 2.53
CA ARG A 65 -5.03 21.31 1.70
C ARG A 65 -6.18 22.32 1.73
N PRO A 66 -6.95 22.47 0.65
CA PRO A 66 -8.19 23.24 0.69
C PRO A 66 -9.13 22.71 1.78
N ALA A 67 -9.82 23.63 2.47
CA ALA A 67 -10.80 23.28 3.50
C ALA A 67 -11.89 22.37 2.92
N GLN A 68 -12.23 21.31 3.65
CA GLN A 68 -13.29 20.42 3.20
C GLN A 68 -14.65 21.13 3.32
N VAL A 69 -15.39 21.22 2.22
CA VAL A 69 -16.80 21.64 2.25
C VAL A 69 -17.58 20.48 2.86
N ALA A 70 -18.12 20.68 4.07
CA ALA A 70 -18.89 19.65 4.75
C ALA A 70 -20.07 19.20 3.87
N SER A 71 -20.00 17.99 3.32
CA SER A 71 -21.14 17.34 2.69
C SER A 71 -22.14 17.00 3.79
N GLN A 72 -23.30 17.67 3.79
CA GLN A 72 -24.44 17.36 4.64
C GLN A 72 -24.99 15.96 4.28
N GLN A 73 -24.40 14.90 4.83
CA GLN A 73 -25.05 13.61 4.89
C GLN A 73 -25.73 13.50 6.25
N SER A 74 -27.06 13.59 6.23
CA SER A 74 -27.94 13.37 7.38
C SER A 74 -27.71 11.97 7.94
N ALA A 75 -27.15 11.88 9.14
CA ALA A 75 -27.03 10.63 9.86
C ALA A 75 -28.38 10.30 10.53
N THR A 76 -29.05 9.24 10.06
CA THR A 76 -30.00 8.51 10.90
C THR A 76 -29.19 7.65 11.85
N GLU A 77 -29.23 7.97 13.14
CA GLU A 77 -28.58 7.20 14.20
C GLU A 77 -29.35 5.88 14.43
N ASP A 78 -28.69 4.75 14.20
CA ASP A 78 -29.19 3.42 14.59
C ASP A 78 -28.78 3.19 16.06
N GLU A 79 -29.74 3.28 16.99
CA GLU A 79 -29.53 3.21 18.46
C GLU A 79 -29.07 1.83 18.98
N THR A 80 -28.91 0.82 18.12
CA THR A 80 -28.64 -0.57 18.55
C THR A 80 -27.16 -1.00 18.43
N SER A 81 -26.24 -0.10 18.12
CA SER A 81 -24.80 -0.39 18.05
C SER A 81 -24.09 -0.02 19.35
N PHE A 82 -23.23 -0.92 19.86
CA PHE A 82 -22.23 -0.60 20.89
C PHE A 82 -21.56 0.76 20.61
N PRO A 83 -21.27 1.60 21.63
CA PRO A 83 -20.74 2.94 21.42
C PRO A 83 -19.38 2.86 20.72
N ARG A 84 -19.37 2.96 19.40
CA ARG A 84 -18.17 3.29 18.63
C ARG A 84 -17.76 4.71 19.02
N SER A 85 -16.46 4.99 18.98
CA SER A 85 -15.88 6.32 19.20
C SER A 85 -16.77 7.41 18.60
N ARG A 86 -16.99 8.48 19.37
CA ARG A 86 -17.87 9.59 18.99
C ARG A 86 -17.45 10.07 17.60
N LYS A 87 -18.33 9.93 16.61
CA LYS A 87 -18.02 10.41 15.25
C LYS A 87 -17.69 11.90 15.32
N PRO A 88 -16.55 12.34 14.77
CA PRO A 88 -16.18 13.75 14.76
C PRO A 88 -17.28 14.55 14.05
N LYS A 89 -17.64 15.68 14.63
CA LYS A 89 -18.76 16.54 14.26
C LYS A 89 -18.38 17.66 13.31
N SER A 90 -17.08 17.89 13.10
CA SER A 90 -16.56 18.93 12.20
C SER A 90 -15.22 18.53 11.57
N ALA A 91 -14.87 19.19 10.45
CA ALA A 91 -13.56 19.03 9.80
C ALA A 91 -12.40 19.43 10.73
N LEU A 92 -12.61 20.43 11.59
CA LEU A 92 -11.63 20.83 12.61
C LEU A 92 -11.39 19.72 13.64
N GLU A 93 -12.46 19.08 14.15
CA GLU A 93 -12.30 17.96 15.09
C GLU A 93 -11.56 16.77 14.45
N VAL A 94 -11.80 16.49 13.16
CA VAL A 94 -11.04 15.48 12.41
C VAL A 94 -9.56 15.86 12.33
N ALA A 95 -9.26 17.10 11.95
CA ALA A 95 -7.90 17.59 11.79
C ALA A 95 -7.12 17.64 13.11
N LEU A 96 -7.77 18.05 14.21
CA LEU A 96 -7.16 18.02 15.55
C LEU A 96 -6.89 16.60 16.03
N HIS A 97 -7.81 15.65 15.78
CA HIS A 97 -7.58 14.25 16.10
C HIS A 97 -6.42 13.65 15.29
N GLU A 98 -6.30 14.00 14.01
CA GLU A 98 -5.12 13.63 13.19
C GLU A 98 -3.84 14.25 13.75
N LEU A 99 -3.86 15.53 14.17
CA LEU A 99 -2.71 16.18 14.79
C LEU A 99 -2.25 15.46 16.07
N ASP A 100 -3.17 15.16 16.98
CA ASP A 100 -2.85 14.48 18.25
C ASP A 100 -2.33 13.06 18.00
N PHE A 101 -3.01 12.30 17.12
CA PHE A 101 -2.55 10.96 16.73
C PHE A 101 -1.13 10.98 16.16
N LEU A 102 -0.81 11.92 15.25
CA LEU A 102 0.52 11.97 14.64
C LEU A 102 1.61 12.46 15.61
N ARG A 103 1.26 13.28 16.61
CA ARG A 103 2.16 13.59 17.73
C ARG A 103 2.47 12.34 18.56
N ASP A 104 1.45 11.53 18.86
CA ASP A 104 1.63 10.27 19.59
C ASP A 104 2.50 9.28 18.82
N ILE A 105 2.34 9.21 17.49
CA ILE A 105 3.22 8.39 16.63
C ILE A 105 4.67 8.88 16.67
N VAL A 106 4.92 10.19 16.59
CA VAL A 106 6.28 10.74 16.68
C VAL A 106 6.93 10.40 18.03
N ASN A 107 6.19 10.60 19.13
CA ASN A 107 6.69 10.27 20.47
C ASN A 107 6.94 8.77 20.61
N THR A 108 6.02 7.93 20.14
CA THR A 108 6.14 6.46 20.21
C THR A 108 7.32 5.96 19.37
N ALA A 109 7.55 6.54 18.19
CA ALA A 109 8.69 6.22 17.35
C ALA A 109 10.02 6.60 18.04
N GLN A 110 10.06 7.77 18.67
CA GLN A 110 11.22 8.22 19.45
C GLN A 110 11.50 7.29 20.62
N ASP A 111 10.47 6.89 21.38
CA ASP A 111 10.60 5.88 22.45
C ASP A 111 11.11 4.54 21.92
N CYS A 112 10.60 4.09 20.75
CA CYS A 112 11.07 2.84 20.15
C CYS A 112 12.57 2.88 19.83
N LYS A 113 13.07 4.04 19.40
CA LYS A 113 14.50 4.26 19.17
C LYS A 113 15.29 4.31 20.48
N ASP A 114 14.86 5.13 21.43
CA ASP A 114 15.60 5.39 22.68
C ASP A 114 15.69 4.13 23.57
N TYR A 115 14.64 3.31 23.57
CA TYR A 115 14.62 2.04 24.29
C TYR A 115 15.12 0.84 23.47
N ILE A 116 15.62 1.06 22.24
CA ILE A 116 16.12 0.00 21.35
C ILE A 116 15.09 -1.13 21.22
N ARG A 117 13.83 -0.76 20.98
CA ARG A 117 12.74 -1.73 20.92
C ARG A 117 12.91 -2.64 19.70
N ALA A 118 12.46 -3.88 19.86
CA ALA A 118 12.48 -4.88 18.80
C ALA A 118 11.62 -4.48 17.60
N GLU A 119 11.87 -5.10 16.45
CA GLU A 119 11.15 -4.88 15.19
C GLU A 119 9.64 -4.95 15.35
N VAL A 120 9.13 -6.00 16.00
CA VAL A 120 7.70 -6.16 16.29
C VAL A 120 7.08 -4.97 17.03
N SER A 121 7.84 -4.27 17.88
CA SER A 121 7.32 -3.08 18.58
C SER A 121 7.16 -1.90 17.64
N TRP A 122 8.13 -1.68 16.74
CA TRP A 122 8.02 -0.68 15.67
C TRP A 122 6.82 -0.97 14.76
N THR A 123 6.73 -2.21 14.29
CA THR A 123 5.69 -2.71 13.40
C THR A 123 4.30 -2.45 13.98
N ILE A 124 4.05 -2.84 15.23
CA ILE A 124 2.71 -2.76 15.86
C ILE A 124 2.37 -1.37 16.41
N GLN A 125 3.36 -0.63 16.92
CA GLN A 125 3.09 0.63 17.63
C GLN A 125 3.27 1.88 16.76
N VAL A 126 4.01 1.78 15.65
CA VAL A 126 4.32 2.93 14.78
C VAL A 126 3.84 2.69 13.36
N HIS A 127 4.33 1.64 12.68
CA HIS A 127 4.11 1.47 11.25
C HIS A 127 2.67 1.06 10.92
N GLN A 128 2.14 0.03 11.59
CA GLN A 128 0.77 -0.43 11.36
C GLN A 128 -0.28 0.66 11.67
N PRO A 129 -0.25 1.35 12.84
CA PRO A 129 -1.22 2.41 13.11
C PRO A 129 -1.15 3.55 12.09
N LEU A 130 0.05 3.93 11.65
CA LEU A 130 0.23 4.99 10.66
C LEU A 130 -0.31 4.58 9.28
N LEU A 131 -0.07 3.34 8.84
CA LEU A 131 -0.65 2.78 7.61
C LEU A 131 -2.18 2.78 7.68
N GLN A 132 -2.75 2.25 8.77
CA GLN A 132 -4.19 2.16 8.97
C GLN A 132 -4.86 3.54 9.01
N HIS A 133 -4.28 4.49 9.74
CA HIS A 133 -4.78 5.87 9.81
C HIS A 133 -4.77 6.55 8.44
N SER A 134 -3.67 6.41 7.70
CA SER A 134 -3.50 7.06 6.39
C SER A 134 -4.54 6.59 5.37
N LEU A 135 -4.86 5.29 5.41
CA LEU A 135 -5.74 4.63 4.44
C LEU A 135 -7.18 4.45 4.94
N ALA A 136 -7.53 4.95 6.13
CA ALA A 136 -8.87 4.85 6.69
C ALA A 136 -9.97 5.49 5.81
N GLY A 137 -9.60 6.43 4.93
CA GLY A 137 -10.49 7.06 3.95
C GLY A 137 -10.68 6.25 2.66
N HIS A 138 -9.89 5.19 2.43
CA HIS A 138 -9.91 4.37 1.23
C HIS A 138 -10.64 3.05 1.51
N ALA A 139 -11.97 3.07 1.43
CA ALA A 139 -12.81 1.92 1.78
C ALA A 139 -12.48 0.61 1.04
N SER A 140 -11.93 0.71 -0.17
CA SER A 140 -11.50 -0.44 -0.99
C SER A 140 -10.00 -0.73 -0.93
N VAL A 141 -9.29 -0.21 0.08
CA VAL A 141 -7.88 -0.52 0.35
C VAL A 141 -7.75 -1.09 1.76
N GLN A 142 -7.17 -2.28 1.87
CA GLN A 142 -6.88 -2.88 3.17
C GLN A 142 -5.38 -2.91 3.43
N VAL A 143 -5.00 -2.55 4.66
CA VAL A 143 -3.67 -2.81 5.22
C VAL A 143 -3.70 -4.19 5.87
N GLU A 144 -3.02 -5.16 5.26
CA GLU A 144 -3.03 -6.55 5.73
C GLU A 144 -1.66 -6.94 6.32
N PRO A 145 -1.58 -7.22 7.64
CA PRO A 145 -0.41 -7.84 8.24
C PRO A 145 -0.15 -9.21 7.59
N SER A 146 1.03 -9.38 7.00
CA SER A 146 1.38 -10.55 6.18
C SER A 146 2.54 -11.37 6.76
N LEU A 147 2.80 -11.19 8.06
CA LEU A 147 3.91 -11.78 8.84
C LEU A 147 3.99 -13.32 8.80
N THR A 148 2.94 -14.00 8.37
CA THR A 148 2.87 -15.47 8.27
C THR A 148 2.62 -15.96 6.83
N ALA A 149 2.56 -15.04 5.86
CA ALA A 149 2.28 -15.35 4.48
C ALA A 149 3.56 -15.85 3.79
N SER A 150 3.49 -17.03 3.18
CA SER A 150 4.59 -17.63 2.43
C SER A 150 4.27 -17.75 0.94
N ILE A 151 5.32 -17.82 0.12
CA ILE A 151 5.18 -18.06 -1.31
C ILE A 151 4.81 -19.53 -1.53
N LEU A 152 3.71 -19.78 -2.23
CA LEU A 152 3.30 -21.15 -2.58
C LEU A 152 4.31 -21.77 -3.55
N SER A 153 4.55 -23.08 -3.40
CA SER A 153 5.53 -23.84 -4.19
C SER A 153 5.40 -23.63 -5.71
N PRO A 154 4.20 -23.58 -6.33
CA PRO A 154 4.05 -23.31 -7.77
C PRO A 154 4.60 -21.95 -8.23
N PHE A 155 4.72 -20.98 -7.32
CA PHE A 155 5.17 -19.62 -7.57
C PHE A 155 6.55 -19.34 -6.96
N SER A 156 7.14 -20.34 -6.30
CA SER A 156 8.49 -20.26 -5.77
C SER A 156 9.49 -20.42 -6.91
N ALA A 157 10.57 -19.66 -6.82
CA ALA A 157 11.73 -19.84 -7.67
C ALA A 157 12.43 -21.15 -7.29
N ALA A 158 12.32 -22.18 -8.13
CA ALA A 158 13.17 -23.37 -7.97
C ALA A 158 14.63 -22.97 -8.25
N THR A 159 15.43 -22.76 -7.20
CA THR A 159 16.87 -22.58 -7.36
C THR A 159 17.48 -23.90 -7.80
N SER A 160 17.65 -24.08 -9.11
CA SER A 160 18.54 -25.09 -9.67
C SER A 160 19.99 -24.70 -9.38
N GLY A 161 20.41 -24.88 -8.13
CA GLY A 161 21.76 -24.59 -7.64
C GLY A 161 22.06 -25.48 -6.43
N ARG A 162 23.24 -26.10 -6.42
CA ARG A 162 23.72 -27.01 -5.38
C ARG A 162 23.79 -26.29 -4.01
N GLY A 163 22.71 -26.32 -3.25
CA GLY A 163 22.65 -25.83 -1.88
C GLY A 163 21.35 -25.13 -1.53
N GLY A 164 20.32 -25.90 -1.15
CA GLY A 164 19.19 -25.41 -0.34
C GLY A 164 17.97 -24.89 -1.10
N GLY A 165 17.14 -25.80 -1.62
CA GLY A 165 15.82 -25.51 -2.18
C GLY A 165 14.77 -24.99 -1.18
N ASN A 166 15.12 -24.86 0.11
CA ASN A 166 14.18 -24.45 1.18
C ASN A 166 14.25 -22.96 1.55
N VAL A 167 15.17 -22.18 0.97
CA VAL A 167 15.46 -20.80 1.44
C VAL A 167 14.46 -19.76 0.89
N ILE A 168 13.78 -20.05 -0.22
CA ILE A 168 12.87 -19.10 -0.88
C ILE A 168 11.42 -19.26 -0.43
N GLU A 169 10.99 -20.48 -0.10
CA GLU A 169 9.61 -20.77 0.33
C GLU A 169 9.22 -20.07 1.65
N ASN A 170 10.22 -19.63 2.44
CA ASN A 170 10.01 -18.94 3.73
C ASN A 170 10.17 -17.42 3.66
N LYS A 171 10.26 -16.82 2.47
CA LYS A 171 10.38 -15.36 2.34
C LYS A 171 8.99 -14.73 2.45
N MET A 172 8.77 -14.04 3.56
CA MET A 172 7.55 -13.32 3.90
C MET A 172 7.78 -11.82 3.77
N ILE A 173 6.70 -11.04 3.84
CA ILE A 173 6.77 -9.59 4.02
C ILE A 173 5.88 -9.16 5.18
N ASP A 174 6.17 -8.01 5.78
CA ASP A 174 5.45 -7.57 6.98
C ASP A 174 4.00 -7.13 6.70
N PHE A 175 3.78 -6.37 5.62
CA PHE A 175 2.44 -5.93 5.23
C PHE A 175 2.23 -5.90 3.72
N CYS A 176 0.96 -6.02 3.32
CA CYS A 176 0.50 -5.69 1.98
C CYS A 176 -0.56 -4.59 2.05
N LEU A 177 -0.63 -3.77 1.00
CA LEU A 177 -1.87 -3.05 0.66
C LEU A 177 -2.60 -3.83 -0.42
N THR A 178 -3.88 -4.09 -0.23
CA THR A 178 -4.69 -4.85 -1.18
C THR A 178 -5.86 -4.04 -1.71
N LEU A 179 -6.29 -4.35 -2.94
CA LEU A 179 -7.60 -3.95 -3.42
C LEU A 179 -8.66 -4.81 -2.70
N TRP A 180 -9.33 -4.21 -1.73
CA TRP A 180 -10.29 -4.87 -0.85
C TRP A 180 -11.72 -4.66 -1.35
N LEU A 181 -12.32 -5.73 -1.87
CA LEU A 181 -13.63 -5.70 -2.48
C LEU A 181 -14.61 -6.51 -1.64
N ASN A 182 -15.84 -6.02 -1.47
CA ASN A 182 -16.93 -6.75 -0.81
C ASN A 182 -16.55 -7.44 0.52
N ASP A 183 -15.82 -6.75 1.39
CA ASP A 183 -15.29 -7.28 2.65
C ASP A 183 -14.47 -8.59 2.50
N GLY A 184 -13.82 -8.78 1.35
CA GLY A 184 -13.05 -9.98 1.01
C GLY A 184 -13.90 -11.22 0.75
N LYS A 185 -15.22 -11.08 0.63
CA LYS A 185 -16.15 -12.21 0.55
C LYS A 185 -16.79 -12.29 -0.83
N PRO A 186 -16.37 -13.20 -1.72
CA PRO A 186 -16.99 -13.34 -3.04
C PRO A 186 -18.46 -13.77 -3.01
N HIS A 187 -18.99 -14.25 -1.88
CA HIS A 187 -20.34 -14.80 -1.76
C HIS A 187 -21.27 -14.04 -0.81
N ARG A 188 -20.85 -12.89 -0.27
CA ARG A 188 -21.72 -12.06 0.57
C ARG A 188 -22.73 -11.32 -0.31
N LEU A 189 -24.02 -11.57 -0.10
CA LEU A 189 -25.12 -10.89 -0.78
C LEU A 189 -25.30 -9.44 -0.27
N LEU A 190 -25.85 -8.58 -1.14
CA LEU A 190 -26.09 -7.16 -0.92
C LEU A 190 -26.95 -6.86 0.32
N ASP A 191 -26.61 -5.79 1.02
CA ASP A 191 -27.56 -5.02 1.85
C ASP A 191 -27.94 -3.78 1.02
N GLU A 192 -29.24 -3.53 0.79
CA GLU A 192 -29.77 -2.71 -0.31
C GLU A 192 -29.39 -1.21 -0.28
N ARG A 193 -28.70 -0.76 0.76
CA ARG A 193 -28.48 0.67 1.06
C ARG A 193 -27.42 1.37 0.20
N ASN A 194 -26.67 0.66 -0.66
CA ASN A 194 -25.65 1.24 -1.58
C ASN A 194 -25.47 0.46 -2.91
N ALA A 195 -26.55 0.27 -3.67
CA ALA A 195 -26.62 -0.75 -4.74
C ALA A 195 -25.57 -0.67 -5.88
N LYS A 196 -25.16 0.52 -6.37
CA LYS A 196 -24.35 0.60 -7.62
C LYS A 196 -22.86 0.33 -7.44
N ALA A 197 -22.20 0.99 -6.47
CA ALA A 197 -20.78 0.77 -6.21
C ALA A 197 -20.54 -0.67 -5.71
N VAL A 198 -21.44 -1.16 -4.85
CA VAL A 198 -21.38 -2.54 -4.36
C VAL A 198 -21.60 -3.54 -5.50
N ALA A 199 -22.43 -3.24 -6.50
CA ALA A 199 -22.58 -4.12 -7.68
C ALA A 199 -21.30 -4.24 -8.52
N ALA A 200 -20.53 -3.15 -8.68
CA ALA A 200 -19.26 -3.19 -9.41
C ALA A 200 -18.21 -4.01 -8.65
N ASP A 201 -18.09 -3.79 -7.33
CA ASP A 201 -17.17 -4.54 -6.48
C ASP A 201 -17.53 -6.03 -6.44
N LEU A 202 -18.82 -6.36 -6.33
CA LEU A 202 -19.34 -7.73 -6.39
C LEU A 202 -18.99 -8.42 -7.72
N LYS A 203 -19.19 -7.71 -8.84
CA LYS A 203 -18.86 -8.25 -10.17
C LYS A 203 -17.36 -8.55 -10.27
N LEU A 204 -16.51 -7.64 -9.80
CA LEU A 204 -15.06 -7.81 -9.86
C LEU A 204 -14.58 -8.94 -8.95
N ILE A 205 -14.99 -8.98 -7.69
CA ILE A 205 -14.58 -10.05 -6.77
C ILE A 205 -15.09 -11.43 -7.21
N SER A 206 -16.29 -11.51 -7.79
CA SER A 206 -16.81 -12.77 -8.36
C SER A 206 -15.92 -13.24 -9.51
N ALA A 207 -15.54 -12.36 -10.43
CA ALA A 207 -14.67 -12.71 -11.55
C ALA A 207 -13.27 -13.14 -11.09
N ILE A 208 -12.71 -12.47 -10.07
CA ILE A 208 -11.47 -12.89 -9.41
C ILE A 208 -11.63 -14.29 -8.84
N ALA A 209 -12.69 -14.53 -8.07
CA ALA A 209 -12.91 -15.80 -7.40
C ALA A 209 -13.13 -16.96 -8.40
N ASP A 210 -13.91 -16.75 -9.46
CA ASP A 210 -14.09 -17.72 -10.54
C ASP A 210 -12.74 -18.09 -11.18
N LYS A 211 -11.90 -17.07 -11.44
CA LYS A 211 -10.57 -17.30 -11.99
C LYS A 211 -9.68 -18.05 -11.00
N VAL A 212 -9.73 -17.72 -9.72
CA VAL A 212 -8.97 -18.39 -8.65
C VAL A 212 -9.42 -19.86 -8.49
N TRP A 213 -10.71 -20.15 -8.42
CA TRP A 213 -11.23 -21.51 -8.28
C TRP A 213 -11.02 -22.38 -9.51
N SER A 214 -10.85 -21.77 -10.69
CA SER A 214 -10.45 -22.50 -11.91
C SER A 214 -9.00 -23.03 -11.88
N GLN A 215 -8.19 -22.59 -10.91
CA GLN A 215 -6.80 -23.01 -10.77
C GLN A 215 -6.69 -24.37 -10.04
N PRO A 216 -5.55 -25.07 -10.20
CA PRO A 216 -5.23 -26.24 -9.38
C PRO A 216 -5.34 -25.95 -7.87
N PRO A 217 -5.71 -26.93 -7.02
CA PRO A 217 -5.95 -26.72 -5.59
C PRO A 217 -4.80 -26.04 -4.82
N ASP A 218 -3.55 -26.33 -5.19
CA ASP A 218 -2.32 -25.76 -4.62
C ASP A 218 -1.99 -24.34 -5.14
N ALA A 219 -2.84 -23.79 -5.99
CA ALA A 219 -2.70 -22.50 -6.64
C ALA A 219 -3.98 -21.65 -6.55
N GLN A 220 -4.94 -21.99 -5.68
CA GLN A 220 -6.22 -21.25 -5.54
C GLN A 220 -6.08 -19.98 -4.68
N SER A 221 -5.26 -19.03 -5.14
CA SER A 221 -5.16 -17.66 -4.61
C SER A 221 -4.93 -16.68 -5.76
N VAL A 222 -5.48 -15.47 -5.67
CA VAL A 222 -5.22 -14.42 -6.66
C VAL A 222 -3.74 -13.99 -6.61
N ASN A 223 -3.13 -14.10 -5.43
CA ASN A 223 -1.73 -13.78 -5.20
C ASN A 223 -0.85 -15.06 -5.21
N GLN A 224 0.45 -14.87 -5.02
CA GLN A 224 1.46 -15.91 -4.92
C GLN A 224 1.49 -16.64 -3.57
N THR A 225 0.56 -16.32 -2.66
CA THR A 225 0.50 -16.86 -1.30
C THR A 225 -0.85 -17.51 -1.02
N GLY A 226 -0.85 -18.58 -0.22
CA GLY A 226 -2.06 -19.25 0.26
C GLY A 226 -2.64 -18.61 1.53
N TYR A 227 -2.11 -17.47 1.98
CA TYR A 227 -2.61 -16.78 3.17
C TYR A 227 -4.08 -16.38 2.97
N PRO A 228 -5.04 -16.89 3.78
CA PRO A 228 -6.47 -16.77 3.48
C PRO A 228 -7.01 -15.35 3.28
N PRO A 229 -6.60 -14.33 4.06
CA PRO A 229 -7.04 -12.95 3.83
C PRO A 229 -6.66 -12.40 2.44
N LEU A 230 -5.60 -12.94 1.84
CA LEU A 230 -5.09 -12.53 0.53
C LEU A 230 -5.61 -13.42 -0.61
N GLN A 231 -6.48 -14.39 -0.34
CA GLN A 231 -6.92 -15.36 -1.36
C GLN A 231 -7.64 -14.69 -2.55
N PHE A 232 -8.46 -13.67 -2.27
CA PHE A 232 -9.25 -12.97 -3.29
C PHE A 232 -8.97 -11.46 -3.33
N ALA A 233 -8.02 -10.97 -2.53
CA ALA A 233 -7.68 -9.56 -2.41
C ALA A 233 -6.35 -9.28 -3.14
N PRO A 234 -6.36 -8.75 -4.37
CA PRO A 234 -5.13 -8.53 -5.13
C PRO A 234 -4.18 -7.58 -4.40
N ILE A 235 -2.91 -7.99 -4.24
CA ILE A 235 -1.87 -7.15 -3.62
C ILE A 235 -1.46 -6.05 -4.60
N ALA A 236 -1.52 -4.80 -4.14
CA ALA A 236 -1.23 -3.59 -4.91
C ALA A 236 -0.01 -2.82 -4.40
N CYS A 237 0.46 -3.08 -3.19
CA CYS A 237 1.73 -2.55 -2.65
C CYS A 237 2.31 -3.56 -1.65
N ASN A 238 3.61 -3.85 -1.77
CA ASN A 238 4.32 -4.70 -0.81
C ASN A 238 5.09 -3.80 0.18
N ILE A 239 5.11 -4.18 1.46
CA ILE A 239 5.76 -3.40 2.51
C ILE A 239 6.64 -4.32 3.35
N GLU A 240 7.91 -3.94 3.50
CA GLU A 240 8.86 -4.59 4.40
C GLU A 240 9.37 -3.59 5.43
N THR A 241 9.43 -4.02 6.69
CA THR A 241 9.92 -3.21 7.82
C THR A 241 11.18 -3.81 8.42
N LYS A 242 12.07 -2.94 8.88
CA LYS A 242 13.28 -3.28 9.64
C LYS A 242 13.52 -2.24 10.72
N THR A 243 14.32 -2.60 11.72
CA THR A 243 14.82 -1.62 12.71
C THR A 243 16.22 -1.10 12.38
N SER A 244 16.95 -1.79 11.50
CA SER A 244 18.32 -1.44 11.14
C SER A 244 18.60 -1.63 9.66
N SER A 245 19.31 -0.66 9.06
CA SER A 245 19.74 -0.72 7.66
C SER A 245 20.84 -1.75 7.38
N VAL A 246 21.40 -2.37 8.42
CA VAL A 246 22.44 -3.41 8.29
C VAL A 246 21.81 -4.75 7.88
N GLN A 247 20.50 -4.92 8.07
CA GLN A 247 19.75 -6.09 7.63
C GLN A 247 19.46 -6.01 6.12
N GLN A 248 20.46 -6.32 5.29
CA GLN A 248 20.32 -6.35 3.81
C GLN A 248 19.27 -7.38 3.32
N ASP A 249 18.80 -8.26 4.21
CA ASP A 249 17.81 -9.28 3.87
C ASP A 249 16.44 -8.70 3.51
N GLY A 250 16.07 -7.51 4.01
CA GLY A 250 14.75 -6.91 3.78
C GLY A 250 14.47 -6.56 2.32
N GLU A 251 15.40 -5.86 1.65
CA GLU A 251 15.25 -5.53 0.22
C GLU A 251 15.22 -6.79 -0.65
N LEU A 252 15.99 -7.81 -0.27
CA LEU A 252 15.99 -9.11 -0.95
C LEU A 252 14.66 -9.86 -0.73
N GLN A 253 14.09 -9.83 0.48
CA GLN A 253 12.78 -10.40 0.78
C GLN A 253 11.69 -9.74 -0.07
N LEU A 254 11.65 -8.40 -0.07
CA LEU A 254 10.71 -7.60 -0.85
C LEU A 254 10.84 -7.88 -2.35
N SER A 255 12.07 -8.03 -2.86
CA SER A 255 12.36 -8.37 -4.26
C SER A 255 11.85 -9.77 -4.65
N VAL A 256 12.10 -10.78 -3.80
CA VAL A 256 11.69 -12.16 -4.07
C VAL A 256 10.17 -12.31 -4.00
N TRP A 257 9.53 -11.71 -2.99
CA TRP A 257 8.08 -11.68 -2.87
C TRP A 257 7.43 -11.04 -4.10
N THR A 258 7.97 -9.90 -4.55
CA THR A 258 7.49 -9.18 -5.74
C THR A 258 7.71 -9.98 -7.03
N ALA A 259 8.83 -10.68 -7.17
CA ALA A 259 9.08 -11.53 -8.33
C ALA A 259 8.06 -12.69 -8.44
N ALA A 260 7.75 -13.33 -7.31
CA ALA A 260 6.74 -14.37 -7.25
C ALA A 260 5.34 -13.82 -7.55
N TRP A 261 5.04 -12.58 -7.12
CA TRP A 261 3.80 -11.89 -7.51
C TRP A 261 3.72 -11.67 -9.03
N TYR A 262 4.78 -11.18 -9.67
CA TYR A 262 4.81 -11.02 -11.13
C TYR A 262 4.67 -12.35 -11.87
N GLN A 263 5.31 -13.41 -11.38
CA GLN A 263 5.12 -14.76 -11.91
C GLN A 263 3.65 -15.20 -11.83
N ARG A 264 2.99 -14.93 -10.70
CA ARG A 264 1.57 -15.23 -10.53
C ARG A 264 0.71 -14.43 -11.49
N MET A 265 0.90 -13.12 -11.57
CA MET A 265 0.13 -12.26 -12.48
C MET A 265 0.32 -12.67 -13.94
N ASN A 266 1.54 -13.00 -14.36
CA ASN A 266 1.82 -13.45 -15.73
C ASN A 266 1.04 -14.73 -16.12
N MET A 267 0.59 -15.54 -15.15
CA MET A 267 -0.29 -16.69 -15.41
C MET A 267 -1.76 -16.29 -15.63
N PHE A 268 -2.17 -15.13 -15.12
CA PHE A 268 -3.53 -14.63 -15.23
C PHE A 268 -3.73 -13.65 -16.37
N VAL A 269 -2.71 -12.83 -16.67
CA VAL A 269 -2.76 -11.74 -17.64
C VAL A 269 -3.12 -12.31 -19.03
N PRO A 270 -4.29 -11.96 -19.59
CA PRO A 270 -4.66 -12.41 -20.93
C PRO A 270 -3.74 -11.79 -21.99
N GLU A 271 -3.58 -12.47 -23.13
CA GLU A 271 -2.68 -12.03 -24.23
C GLU A 271 -2.95 -10.58 -24.69
N ARG A 272 -4.23 -10.14 -24.70
CA ARG A 272 -4.62 -8.75 -25.02
C ARG A 272 -4.01 -7.71 -24.08
N ILE A 273 -3.84 -8.05 -22.80
CA ILE A 273 -3.26 -7.18 -21.77
C ILE A 273 -1.75 -7.36 -21.72
N ALA A 274 -1.23 -8.56 -21.99
CA ALA A 274 0.20 -8.83 -22.02
C ALA A 274 0.98 -7.89 -22.95
N GLN A 275 0.35 -7.43 -24.03
CA GLN A 275 0.91 -6.42 -24.96
C GLN A 275 1.18 -5.05 -24.29
N HIS A 276 0.45 -4.72 -23.23
CA HIS A 276 0.56 -3.46 -22.48
C HIS A 276 1.40 -3.62 -21.20
N GLY A 277 1.88 -4.83 -20.91
CA GLY A 277 2.66 -5.16 -19.71
C GLY A 277 1.82 -5.48 -18.48
N ILE A 278 2.49 -6.00 -17.44
CA ILE A 278 1.91 -6.18 -16.10
C ILE A 278 2.13 -4.87 -15.34
N ILE A 279 1.13 -4.45 -14.56
CA ILE A 279 1.17 -3.19 -13.80
C ILE A 279 2.39 -3.10 -12.89
N THR A 280 2.92 -1.88 -12.75
CA THR A 280 3.99 -1.51 -11.82
C THR A 280 3.49 -1.61 -10.38
N LEU A 281 4.28 -2.19 -9.47
CA LEU A 281 3.96 -2.22 -8.04
C LEU A 281 4.81 -1.22 -7.23
N PRO A 282 4.19 -0.32 -6.48
CA PRO A 282 4.83 0.39 -5.37
C PRO A 282 5.38 -0.60 -4.31
N LEU A 283 6.59 -0.33 -3.84
CA LEU A 283 7.28 -1.09 -2.81
C LEU A 283 7.71 -0.16 -1.69
N LEU A 284 7.18 -0.34 -0.48
CA LEU A 284 7.61 0.41 0.69
C LEU A 284 8.65 -0.37 1.48
N TYR A 285 9.76 0.30 1.77
CA TYR A 285 10.79 -0.23 2.67
C TYR A 285 10.99 0.75 3.82
N ILE A 286 10.69 0.29 5.02
CA ILE A 286 10.63 1.13 6.22
C ILE A 286 11.71 0.68 7.20
N ILE A 287 12.57 1.60 7.62
CA ILE A 287 13.68 1.30 8.54
C ILE A 287 13.57 2.21 9.76
N GLY A 288 13.00 1.70 10.84
CA GLY A 288 12.72 2.50 12.04
C GLY A 288 11.89 3.73 11.69
N HIS A 289 12.53 4.90 11.69
CA HIS A 289 11.90 6.16 11.30
C HIS A 289 11.79 6.38 9.80
N ASP A 290 12.68 5.80 8.98
CA ASP A 290 12.87 6.18 7.59
C ASP A 290 11.90 5.42 6.67
N TRP A 291 11.16 6.15 5.82
CA TRP A 291 10.25 5.56 4.85
C TRP A 291 10.78 5.75 3.43
N LYS A 292 10.90 4.66 2.69
CA LYS A 292 11.40 4.65 1.32
C LYS A 292 10.42 3.98 0.38
N LEU A 293 10.35 4.51 -0.84
CA LEU A 293 9.53 3.98 -1.92
C LEU A 293 10.39 3.57 -3.12
N SER A 294 10.11 2.40 -3.66
CA SER A 294 10.60 1.95 -4.96
C SER A 294 9.43 1.51 -5.82
N PHE A 295 9.66 1.34 -7.12
CA PHE A 295 8.67 0.82 -8.06
C PHE A 295 9.22 -0.43 -8.75
N ALA A 296 8.56 -1.57 -8.55
CA ALA A 296 8.86 -2.76 -9.34
C ALA A 296 8.12 -2.69 -10.67
N CYS A 297 8.86 -2.77 -11.76
CA CYS A 297 8.37 -2.55 -13.12
C CYS A 297 8.61 -3.81 -13.96
N TRP A 298 7.57 -4.28 -14.64
CA TRP A 298 7.67 -5.39 -15.57
C TRP A 298 8.29 -4.93 -16.91
N ARG A 299 9.34 -5.62 -17.38
CA ARG A 299 9.99 -5.36 -18.68
C ARG A 299 9.86 -6.53 -19.66
N GLY A 300 8.88 -7.41 -19.46
CA GLY A 300 8.63 -8.55 -20.34
C GLY A 300 9.41 -9.80 -19.95
N ASN A 301 10.72 -9.67 -19.74
CA ASN A 301 11.59 -10.79 -19.31
C ASN A 301 12.39 -10.51 -18.04
N THR A 302 12.35 -9.28 -17.53
CA THR A 302 13.01 -8.85 -16.30
C THR A 302 12.07 -7.99 -15.46
N ILE A 303 12.37 -7.89 -14.18
CA ILE A 303 11.71 -6.98 -13.23
C ILE A 303 12.74 -5.95 -12.81
N GLU A 304 12.44 -4.68 -13.06
CA GLU A 304 13.28 -3.57 -12.60
C GLU A 304 12.71 -2.98 -11.32
N ILE A 305 13.51 -2.90 -10.25
CA ILE A 305 13.15 -2.15 -9.05
C ILE A 305 13.79 -0.77 -9.16
N ILE A 306 12.98 0.24 -9.44
CA ILE A 306 13.40 1.62 -9.65
C ILE A 306 13.27 2.40 -8.34
N GLY A 307 14.38 2.93 -7.83
CA GLY A 307 14.41 3.66 -6.55
C GLY A 307 15.74 3.50 -5.79
N PRO A 308 15.73 3.66 -4.45
CA PRO A 308 14.62 4.15 -3.63
C PRO A 308 14.49 5.70 -3.66
N LEU A 309 13.28 6.19 -3.46
CA LEU A 309 12.94 7.58 -3.11
C LEU A 309 12.71 7.66 -1.60
N ALA A 310 13.28 8.68 -0.94
CA ALA A 310 12.96 8.95 0.47
C ALA A 310 11.61 9.69 0.53
N LEU A 311 10.64 9.19 1.30
CA LEU A 311 9.32 9.79 1.41
C LEU A 311 9.18 10.77 2.58
N GLY A 312 9.96 10.54 3.65
CA GLY A 312 9.83 11.24 4.91
C GLY A 312 10.23 10.34 6.07
N ASP A 313 10.05 10.84 7.28
CA ASP A 313 10.42 10.14 8.50
C ASP A 313 9.40 10.37 9.62
N THR A 314 9.42 9.50 10.63
CA THR A 314 8.60 9.66 11.85
C THR A 314 9.33 10.40 12.97
N THR A 315 10.40 11.16 12.68
CA THR A 315 11.13 11.96 13.68
C THR A 315 10.50 13.33 13.91
N THR A 316 9.73 13.83 12.95
CA THR A 316 9.07 15.13 13.03
C THR A 316 7.61 15.06 12.60
N LEU A 317 6.80 16.01 13.10
CA LEU A 317 5.40 16.11 12.70
C LEU A 317 5.23 16.33 11.18
N LEU A 318 6.09 17.15 10.57
CA LEU A 318 6.09 17.35 9.12
C LEU A 318 6.40 16.06 8.36
N GLY A 319 7.43 15.33 8.78
CA GLY A 319 7.81 14.05 8.16
C GLY A 319 6.65 13.05 8.23
N THR A 320 6.02 12.92 9.40
CA THR A 320 4.88 12.02 9.59
C THR A 320 3.67 12.43 8.75
N TYR A 321 3.32 13.72 8.69
CA TYR A 321 2.25 14.19 7.81
C TYR A 321 2.57 13.99 6.32
N THR A 322 3.84 14.13 5.92
CA THR A 322 4.31 13.83 4.55
C THR A 322 4.09 12.36 4.21
N ILE A 323 4.45 11.44 5.12
CA ILE A 323 4.18 10.00 4.97
C ILE A 323 2.69 9.74 4.79
N VAL A 324 1.84 10.33 5.64
CA VAL A 324 0.38 10.19 5.54
C VAL A 324 -0.15 10.66 4.18
N ALA A 325 0.33 11.81 3.69
CA ALA A 325 -0.07 12.36 2.40
C ALA A 325 0.35 11.44 1.23
N VAL A 326 1.57 10.89 1.26
CA VAL A 326 2.05 9.94 0.26
C VAL A 326 1.25 8.64 0.29
N LEU A 327 1.00 8.06 1.47
CA LEU A 327 0.21 6.84 1.61
C LEU A 327 -1.21 7.01 1.06
N ARG A 328 -1.81 8.19 1.26
CA ARG A 328 -3.11 8.54 0.65
C ARG A 328 -3.04 8.57 -0.87
N LYS A 329 -1.94 9.04 -1.47
CA LYS A 329 -1.73 8.99 -2.93
C LYS A 329 -1.54 7.58 -3.46
N ILE A 330 -0.87 6.71 -2.71
CA ILE A 330 -0.82 5.29 -3.03
C ILE A 330 -2.23 4.69 -2.97
N GLY A 331 -3.03 5.03 -1.95
CA GLY A 331 -4.45 4.64 -1.86
C GLY A 331 -5.28 5.11 -3.06
N ASP A 332 -5.14 6.38 -3.47
CA ASP A 332 -5.81 6.93 -4.65
C ASP A 332 -5.46 6.11 -5.90
N TRP A 333 -4.16 5.82 -6.10
CA TRP A 333 -3.68 5.00 -7.21
C TRP A 333 -4.22 3.56 -7.18
N ILE A 334 -4.31 2.93 -6.00
CA ILE A 334 -4.88 1.59 -5.85
C ILE A 334 -6.36 1.59 -6.28
N THR A 335 -7.12 2.58 -5.84
CA THR A 335 -8.56 2.68 -6.12
C THR A 335 -8.91 3.13 -7.54
N THR A 336 -7.93 3.64 -8.30
CA THR A 336 -8.09 4.14 -9.66
C THR A 336 -7.30 3.28 -10.66
N VAL A 337 -6.02 3.58 -10.89
CA VAL A 337 -5.20 2.96 -11.93
C VAL A 337 -5.05 1.44 -11.73
N TYR A 338 -4.78 1.00 -10.49
CA TYR A 338 -4.63 -0.42 -10.20
C TYR A 338 -5.96 -1.18 -10.30
N ARG A 339 -7.04 -0.58 -9.80
CA ARG A 339 -8.40 -1.13 -9.95
C ARG A 339 -8.76 -1.28 -11.43
N ASP A 340 -8.55 -0.25 -12.24
CA ASP A 340 -8.85 -0.28 -13.68
C ASP A 340 -8.07 -1.39 -14.40
N TRP A 341 -6.80 -1.59 -14.05
CA TRP A 341 -6.00 -2.69 -14.58
C TRP A 341 -6.54 -4.06 -14.13
N THR A 342 -6.92 -4.19 -12.86
CA THR A 342 -7.51 -5.41 -12.29
C THR A 342 -8.84 -5.75 -12.98
N GLU A 343 -9.68 -4.74 -13.21
CA GLU A 343 -10.94 -4.88 -13.96
C GLU A 343 -10.68 -5.39 -15.38
N LYS A 344 -9.74 -4.79 -16.13
CA LYS A 344 -9.36 -5.25 -17.47
C LYS A 344 -8.80 -6.67 -17.48
N MET A 345 -8.14 -7.10 -16.40
CA MET A 345 -7.58 -8.44 -16.28
C MET A 345 -8.66 -9.50 -16.07
N PHE A 346 -9.58 -9.28 -15.13
CA PHE A 346 -10.55 -10.30 -14.71
C PHE A 346 -11.93 -10.17 -15.36
N LEU A 347 -12.37 -8.96 -15.66
CA LEU A 347 -13.58 -8.73 -16.43
C LEU A 347 -13.17 -8.82 -17.91
N GLN A 348 -13.84 -9.69 -18.68
CA GLN A 348 -13.61 -9.84 -20.12
C GLN A 348 -14.19 -8.63 -20.90
N GLN A 349 -13.83 -7.42 -20.48
CA GLN A 349 -14.28 -6.16 -21.06
C GLN A 349 -13.18 -5.54 -21.92
#